data_AF-A0A4R6SHJ9-F1
#
_entry.id   AF-A0A4R6SHJ9-F1
#
_cell.length_a   1.000
_cell.length_b   1.000
_cell.length_c   1.000
_cell.angle_alpha   90.00
_cell.angle_beta   90.00
_cell.angle_gamma   90.00
#
_symmetry.space_group_name_H-M   'P 1'
#
loop_
_entity.id
_entity.type
_entity.pdbx_description
1 polymer ?
#
loop_
_entity_poly.entity_id
_entity_poly.type
_entity_poly.pdbx_seq_one_letter_code
_entity_poly.pdbx_strand_id
1 'polypeptide(L)'
;MSDRRTYIKVHDCIEDHPKIEGLSDRAFRLLVCTWCWCKRQRNDGLFRLEAWKRRGPAKARAELEAEMVHHPGHSCPRCPAVPGGYVLMHDYPEHQTPTAQIEAKQEERQRVSMRANHQRWHANRRVTDPDCPLCTPGGVPPPSRKESPMESPQDSQPASGRTPRRSHEESQEVEGEVEGEKEPTLRGDLPVGHRARNSPPSPRDLAATAHSLPAHRLVEAFAATRPRRPPTRVLAKLGPLVDELLAEDWPPDLLAAALRTWGDKGLDPAAFPSVANEVANRAPGTGTGSARPATTDQRTAAAQALKARYRDHPTNQPTNQPTSPISQRQITGGNS
;
A
#
# COMPACT_ATOMS: atom_id res chain seq x y z
N MET A 1 0.69 4.64 -4.27
CA MET A 1 -0.40 4.15 -3.39
C MET A 1 -1.22 3.21 -4.26
N SER A 2 -1.32 1.93 -3.90
CA SER A 2 -2.11 0.98 -4.72
C SER A 2 -3.59 1.31 -4.55
N ASP A 3 -4.32 1.45 -5.65
CA ASP A 3 -5.76 1.67 -5.60
C ASP A 3 -6.43 0.45 -4.96
N ARG A 4 -7.21 0.69 -3.90
CA ARG A 4 -7.97 -0.34 -3.18
C ARG A 4 -9.38 -0.55 -3.75
N ARG A 5 -9.81 0.29 -4.69
CA ARG A 5 -11.14 0.20 -5.30
C ARG A 5 -11.23 -1.01 -6.22
N THR A 6 -12.41 -1.62 -6.30
CA THR A 6 -12.70 -2.68 -7.26
C THR A 6 -12.99 -2.09 -8.63
N TYR A 7 -12.45 -2.71 -9.68
CA TYR A 7 -12.77 -2.41 -11.06
C TYR A 7 -13.40 -3.63 -11.76
N ILE A 8 -14.12 -3.36 -12.85
CA ILE A 8 -14.57 -4.39 -13.80
C ILE A 8 -13.62 -4.41 -14.99
N LYS A 9 -13.50 -5.57 -15.65
CA LYS A 9 -12.80 -5.67 -16.93
C LYS A 9 -13.79 -5.40 -18.05
N VAL A 10 -13.47 -4.43 -18.90
CA VAL A 10 -14.27 -4.09 -20.08
C VAL A 10 -13.30 -4.02 -21.25
N HIS A 11 -13.68 -4.62 -22.38
CA HIS A 11 -12.91 -4.53 -23.61
C HIS A 11 -12.93 -3.08 -24.12
N ASP A 12 -11.84 -2.61 -24.70
CA ASP A 12 -11.74 -1.24 -25.21
C ASP A 12 -12.69 -1.00 -26.39
N CYS A 13 -12.85 -1.96 -27.29
CA CYS A 13 -13.84 -1.93 -28.38
C CYS A 13 -15.23 -2.49 -27.97
N ILE A 14 -15.70 -2.25 -26.74
CA ILE A 14 -17.01 -2.79 -26.30
C ILE A 14 -18.20 -2.18 -27.08
N GLU A 15 -18.06 -0.93 -27.53
CA GLU A 15 -19.10 -0.19 -28.25
C GLU A 15 -19.43 -0.81 -29.61
N ASP A 16 -18.43 -1.36 -30.30
CA ASP A 16 -18.58 -1.98 -31.62
C ASP A 16 -18.96 -3.48 -31.55
N HIS A 17 -19.14 -4.03 -30.35
CA HIS A 17 -19.46 -5.45 -30.22
C HIS A 17 -20.90 -5.69 -30.71
N PRO A 18 -21.19 -6.74 -31.53
CA PRO A 18 -22.51 -6.92 -32.16
C PRO A 18 -23.71 -6.94 -31.19
N LYS A 19 -23.49 -7.40 -29.95
CA LYS A 19 -24.52 -7.41 -28.88
C LYS A 19 -24.72 -6.07 -28.16
N ILE A 20 -23.84 -5.11 -28.41
CA ILE A 20 -23.78 -3.80 -27.75
C ILE A 20 -24.12 -2.68 -28.72
N GLU A 21 -23.69 -2.78 -29.98
CA GLU A 21 -23.91 -1.77 -31.03
C GLU A 21 -25.40 -1.39 -31.17
N GLY A 22 -26.31 -2.37 -31.01
CA GLY A 22 -27.76 -2.16 -31.08
C GLY A 22 -28.40 -1.57 -29.82
N LEU A 23 -27.66 -1.40 -28.73
CA LEU A 23 -28.21 -0.91 -27.46
C LEU A 23 -28.31 0.63 -27.45
N SER A 24 -29.39 1.15 -26.84
CA SER A 24 -29.44 2.58 -26.54
C SER A 24 -28.41 2.97 -25.47
N ASP A 25 -27.98 4.23 -25.45
CA ASP A 25 -27.10 4.79 -24.40
C ASP A 25 -27.59 4.49 -22.98
N ARG A 26 -28.93 4.48 -22.80
CA ARG A 26 -29.56 4.16 -21.51
C ARG A 26 -29.39 2.69 -21.15
N ALA A 27 -29.56 1.78 -22.10
CA ALA A 27 -29.34 0.35 -21.90
C ALA A 27 -27.86 0.05 -21.68
N PHE A 28 -26.96 0.65 -22.46
CA PHE A 28 -25.52 0.50 -22.27
C PHE A 28 -25.06 1.01 -20.89
N ARG A 29 -25.49 2.21 -20.48
CA ARG A 29 -25.21 2.72 -19.14
C ARG A 29 -25.75 1.80 -18.05
N LEU A 30 -26.95 1.25 -18.24
CA LEU A 30 -27.59 0.32 -17.30
C LEU A 30 -26.78 -0.98 -17.18
N LEU A 31 -26.27 -1.52 -18.29
CA LEU A 31 -25.41 -2.70 -18.34
C LEU A 31 -24.13 -2.49 -17.52
N VAL A 32 -23.36 -1.45 -17.83
CA VAL A 32 -22.11 -1.13 -17.13
C VAL A 32 -22.36 -0.90 -15.63
N CYS A 33 -23.42 -0.16 -15.28
CA CYS A 33 -23.80 0.05 -13.88
C CYS A 33 -24.17 -1.26 -13.18
N THR A 34 -24.80 -2.20 -13.89
CA THR A 34 -25.19 -3.51 -13.36
C THR A 34 -23.97 -4.40 -13.14
N TRP A 35 -23.04 -4.47 -14.09
CA TRP A 35 -21.76 -5.17 -13.90
C TRP A 35 -20.95 -4.62 -12.72
N CYS A 36 -20.84 -3.30 -12.60
CA CYS A 36 -20.19 -2.66 -11.46
C CYS A 36 -20.85 -3.06 -10.13
N TRP A 37 -22.17 -3.20 -10.09
CA TRP A 37 -22.87 -3.65 -8.88
C TRP A 37 -22.64 -5.13 -8.61
N CYS A 38 -22.69 -5.99 -9.62
CA CYS A 38 -22.38 -7.42 -9.47
C CYS A 38 -20.97 -7.62 -8.89
N LYS A 39 -20.00 -6.82 -9.35
CA LYS A 39 -18.63 -6.87 -8.83
C LYS A 39 -18.54 -6.46 -7.36
N ARG A 40 -19.28 -5.43 -6.95
CA ARG A 40 -19.34 -5.00 -5.54
C ARG A 40 -20.02 -6.02 -4.64
N GLN A 41 -21.06 -6.68 -5.14
CA GLN A 41 -21.84 -7.66 -4.38
C GLN A 41 -21.25 -9.07 -4.38
N ARG A 42 -20.21 -9.33 -5.20
CA ARG A 42 -19.58 -10.65 -5.32
C ARG A 42 -20.60 -11.77 -5.58
N ASN A 43 -21.47 -11.54 -6.56
CA ASN A 43 -22.59 -12.42 -6.90
C ASN A 43 -22.46 -13.10 -8.27
N ASP A 44 -21.29 -12.99 -8.89
CA ASP A 44 -20.97 -13.64 -10.17
C ASP A 44 -22.00 -13.38 -11.30
N GLY A 45 -22.63 -12.21 -11.28
CA GLY A 45 -23.59 -11.80 -12.33
C GLY A 45 -25.04 -12.22 -12.05
N LEU A 46 -25.30 -12.93 -10.95
CA LEU A 46 -26.66 -13.32 -10.53
C LEU A 46 -27.38 -12.16 -9.82
N PHE A 47 -28.57 -11.83 -10.31
CA PHE A 47 -29.39 -10.74 -9.82
C PHE A 47 -30.75 -11.27 -9.36
N ARG A 48 -31.22 -10.88 -8.18
CA ARG A 48 -32.60 -11.20 -7.77
C ARG A 48 -33.59 -10.52 -8.71
N LEU A 49 -34.59 -11.24 -9.19
CA LEU A 49 -35.56 -10.75 -10.18
C LEU A 49 -36.25 -9.45 -9.72
N GLU A 50 -36.62 -9.35 -8.45
CA GLU A 50 -37.23 -8.15 -7.88
C GLU A 50 -36.29 -6.95 -7.77
N ALA A 51 -34.99 -7.20 -7.63
CA ALA A 51 -33.99 -6.15 -7.67
C ALA A 51 -33.72 -5.72 -9.12
N TRP A 52 -33.76 -6.66 -10.07
CA TRP A 52 -33.62 -6.39 -11.50
C TRP A 52 -34.78 -5.55 -12.02
N LYS A 53 -36.04 -5.85 -11.64
CA LYS A 53 -37.21 -5.05 -12.03
C LYS A 53 -37.13 -3.58 -11.59
N ARG A 54 -36.45 -3.31 -10.47
CA ARG A 54 -36.21 -1.95 -9.95
C ARG A 54 -34.99 -1.27 -10.56
N ARG A 55 -34.26 -1.96 -11.44
CA ARG A 55 -33.00 -1.50 -12.01
C ARG A 55 -33.24 -0.65 -13.25
N GLY A 56 -33.29 0.66 -13.06
CA GLY A 56 -33.42 1.60 -14.18
C GLY A 56 -34.75 1.51 -14.94
N PRO A 57 -34.87 2.23 -16.07
CA PRO A 57 -36.11 2.31 -16.83
C PRO A 57 -36.51 0.98 -17.47
N ALA A 58 -37.80 0.69 -17.54
CA ALA A 58 -38.33 -0.56 -18.10
C ALA A 58 -37.88 -0.80 -19.56
N LYS A 59 -37.85 0.25 -20.40
CA LYS A 59 -37.40 0.15 -21.80
C LYS A 59 -35.93 -0.30 -21.91
N ALA A 60 -35.05 0.29 -21.11
CA ALA A 60 -33.64 -0.07 -21.09
C ALA A 60 -33.43 -1.50 -20.57
N ARG A 61 -34.26 -1.98 -19.63
CA ARG A 61 -34.23 -3.38 -19.20
C ARG A 61 -34.68 -4.33 -20.30
N ALA A 62 -35.73 -4.00 -21.04
CA ALA A 62 -36.23 -4.83 -22.14
C ALA A 62 -35.17 -5.02 -23.25
N GLU A 63 -34.41 -3.96 -23.58
CA GLU A 63 -33.27 -4.05 -24.51
C GLU A 63 -32.20 -5.03 -24.00
N LEU A 64 -31.88 -4.99 -22.70
CA LEU A 64 -30.91 -5.92 -22.10
C LEU A 64 -31.45 -7.35 -21.97
N GLU A 65 -32.75 -7.53 -21.73
CA GLU A 65 -33.41 -8.84 -21.66
C GLU A 65 -33.46 -9.56 -23.02
N ALA A 66 -33.27 -8.85 -24.13
CA ALA A 66 -33.21 -9.46 -25.45
C ALA A 66 -31.94 -10.30 -25.66
N GLU A 67 -30.77 -9.80 -25.25
CA GLU A 67 -29.48 -10.45 -25.58
C GLU A 67 -28.47 -10.53 -24.41
N MET A 68 -28.62 -9.68 -23.39
CA MET A 68 -27.63 -9.48 -22.34
C MET A 68 -28.03 -10.04 -20.98
N VAL A 69 -29.26 -10.52 -20.82
CA VAL A 69 -29.79 -11.02 -19.54
C VAL A 69 -30.52 -12.34 -19.76
N HIS A 70 -30.14 -13.34 -18.98
CA HIS A 70 -30.75 -14.65 -19.00
C HIS A 70 -31.75 -14.82 -17.87
N HIS A 71 -32.92 -15.34 -18.22
CA HIS A 71 -33.94 -15.80 -17.29
C HIS A 71 -33.79 -17.30 -16.97
N PRO A 72 -34.49 -17.80 -15.94
CA PRO A 72 -34.57 -19.24 -15.68
C PRO A 72 -35.06 -19.98 -16.92
N GLY A 73 -34.35 -21.04 -17.30
CA GLY A 73 -34.67 -21.85 -18.49
C GLY A 73 -34.11 -21.33 -19.82
N HIS A 74 -33.23 -20.31 -19.82
CA HIS A 74 -32.54 -19.89 -21.04
C HIS A 74 -31.73 -21.02 -21.71
N SER A 75 -31.52 -20.94 -23.03
CA SER A 75 -30.87 -21.97 -23.86
C SER A 75 -29.42 -21.66 -24.24
N CYS A 76 -28.77 -20.67 -23.59
CA CYS A 76 -27.40 -20.30 -23.94
C CYS A 76 -26.40 -21.37 -23.49
N PRO A 77 -25.54 -21.90 -24.38
CA PRO A 77 -24.59 -22.96 -24.03
C PRO A 77 -23.40 -22.47 -23.19
N ARG A 78 -23.14 -21.16 -23.16
CA ARG A 78 -21.98 -20.56 -22.47
C ARG A 78 -22.28 -20.13 -21.04
N CYS A 79 -23.55 -19.94 -20.70
CA CYS A 79 -23.95 -19.41 -19.41
C CYS A 79 -24.48 -20.53 -18.50
N PRO A 80 -24.18 -20.49 -17.19
CA PRO A 80 -24.72 -21.46 -16.24
C PRO A 80 -26.24 -21.31 -16.09
N ALA A 81 -26.91 -22.38 -15.66
CA ALA A 81 -28.34 -22.37 -15.39
C ALA A 81 -28.70 -21.29 -14.36
N VAL A 82 -29.78 -20.55 -14.63
CA VAL A 82 -30.26 -19.46 -13.76
C VAL A 82 -31.28 -20.00 -12.76
N PRO A 83 -31.07 -19.83 -11.44
CA PRO A 83 -32.03 -20.26 -10.42
C PRO A 83 -33.36 -19.50 -10.51
N GLY A 84 -34.46 -20.13 -10.08
CA GLY A 84 -35.77 -19.50 -10.00
C GLY A 84 -35.75 -18.21 -9.14
N GLY A 85 -36.38 -17.14 -9.64
CA GLY A 85 -36.39 -15.84 -8.97
C GLY A 85 -35.12 -15.00 -9.16
N TYR A 86 -34.21 -15.43 -10.05
CA TYR A 86 -33.01 -14.69 -10.44
C TYR A 86 -32.98 -14.42 -11.94
N VAL A 87 -32.11 -13.50 -12.33
CA VAL A 87 -31.62 -13.30 -13.69
C VAL A 87 -30.10 -13.34 -13.67
N LEU A 88 -29.47 -13.69 -14.78
CA LEU A 88 -28.01 -13.75 -14.92
C LEU A 88 -27.57 -12.80 -16.02
N MET A 89 -26.51 -12.02 -15.77
CA MET A 89 -25.88 -11.22 -16.83
C MET A 89 -25.09 -12.13 -17.78
N HIS A 90 -25.39 -12.03 -19.07
CA HIS A 90 -24.69 -12.77 -20.13
C HIS A 90 -23.18 -12.56 -20.07
N ASP A 91 -22.41 -13.64 -20.22
CA ASP A 91 -20.93 -13.69 -20.25
C ASP A 91 -20.20 -13.08 -19.04
N TYR A 92 -20.91 -12.68 -17.98
CA TYR A 92 -20.29 -12.11 -16.79
C TYR A 92 -19.30 -13.08 -16.11
N PRO A 93 -19.64 -14.36 -15.90
CA PRO A 93 -18.71 -15.32 -15.30
C PRO A 93 -17.46 -15.60 -16.14
N GLU A 94 -17.54 -15.42 -17.47
CA GLU A 94 -16.44 -15.66 -18.41
C GLU A 94 -15.41 -14.50 -18.35
N HIS A 95 -15.90 -13.26 -18.35
CA HIS A 95 -15.03 -12.09 -18.44
C HIS A 95 -14.59 -11.52 -17.09
N GLN A 96 -15.33 -11.80 -16.02
CA GLN A 96 -15.02 -11.28 -14.69
C GLN A 96 -14.38 -12.35 -13.81
N THR A 97 -13.45 -11.94 -12.95
CA THR A 97 -12.89 -12.85 -11.95
C THR A 97 -13.99 -13.30 -10.98
N PRO A 98 -14.28 -14.60 -10.87
CA PRO A 98 -15.30 -15.15 -9.98
C PRO A 98 -14.98 -14.86 -8.52
N THR A 99 -16.02 -14.78 -7.69
CA THR A 99 -15.93 -14.51 -6.25
C THR A 99 -14.96 -15.46 -5.54
N ALA A 100 -15.11 -16.77 -5.77
CA ALA A 100 -14.25 -17.78 -5.17
C ALA A 100 -12.76 -17.58 -5.50
N GLN A 101 -12.43 -17.15 -6.73
CA GLN A 101 -11.04 -16.87 -7.10
C GLN A 101 -10.50 -15.60 -6.44
N ILE A 102 -11.34 -14.59 -6.21
CA ILE A 102 -10.95 -13.38 -5.49
C ILE A 102 -10.62 -13.72 -4.04
N GLU A 103 -11.46 -14.54 -3.41
CA GLU A 103 -11.30 -14.97 -2.02
C GLU A 103 -10.06 -15.83 -1.84
N ALA A 104 -9.85 -16.83 -2.71
CA ALA A 104 -8.63 -17.63 -2.71
C ALA A 104 -7.35 -16.77 -2.86
N LYS A 105 -7.38 -15.75 -3.73
CA LYS A 105 -6.26 -14.81 -3.87
C LYS A 105 -6.07 -13.92 -2.63
N GLN A 106 -7.13 -13.57 -1.93
CA GLN A 106 -7.05 -12.78 -0.70
C GLN A 106 -6.49 -13.63 0.44
N GLU A 107 -6.96 -14.86 0.61
CA GLU A 107 -6.46 -15.81 1.61
C GLU A 107 -4.98 -16.12 1.39
N GLU A 108 -4.57 -16.40 0.14
CA GLU A 108 -3.16 -16.68 -0.16
C GLU A 108 -2.28 -15.46 0.15
N ARG A 109 -2.71 -14.25 -0.21
CA ARG A 109 -2.01 -13.01 0.16
C ARG A 109 -1.90 -12.83 1.67
N GLN A 110 -2.97 -13.13 2.41
CA GLN A 110 -2.97 -13.07 3.88
C GLN A 110 -1.98 -14.09 4.45
N ARG A 111 -1.99 -15.34 3.95
CA ARG A 111 -1.06 -16.40 4.39
C ARG A 111 0.40 -16.03 4.12
N VAL A 112 0.72 -15.58 2.92
CA VAL A 112 2.07 -15.14 2.55
C VAL A 112 2.50 -13.94 3.41
N SER A 113 1.61 -12.98 3.62
CA SER A 113 1.87 -11.80 4.47
C SER A 113 2.13 -12.20 5.93
N MET A 114 1.29 -13.05 6.52
CA MET A 114 1.48 -13.57 7.88
C MET A 114 2.81 -14.31 8.01
N ARG A 115 3.14 -15.18 7.05
CA ARG A 115 4.41 -15.91 7.04
C ARG A 115 5.61 -14.98 6.93
N ALA A 116 5.54 -13.97 6.05
CA ALA A 116 6.62 -12.99 5.90
C ALA A 116 6.82 -12.15 7.18
N ASN A 117 5.73 -11.75 7.83
CA ASN A 117 5.78 -11.02 9.11
C ASN A 117 6.38 -11.90 10.22
N HIS A 118 5.90 -13.14 10.36
CA HIS A 118 6.45 -14.11 11.30
C HIS A 118 7.96 -14.33 11.07
N GLN A 119 8.39 -14.50 9.82
CA GLN A 119 9.80 -14.69 9.50
C GLN A 119 10.66 -13.48 9.94
N ARG A 120 10.19 -12.26 9.62
CA ARG A 120 10.93 -11.02 9.90
C ARG A 120 11.00 -10.68 11.39
N TRP A 121 9.89 -10.85 12.10
CA TRP A 121 9.78 -10.37 13.47
C TRP A 121 10.11 -11.46 14.49
N HIS A 122 9.76 -12.71 14.22
CA HIS A 122 9.82 -13.80 15.20
C HIS A 122 10.96 -14.76 14.87
N ALA A 123 10.90 -15.45 13.73
CA ALA A 123 11.85 -16.50 13.39
C ALA A 123 13.31 -16.00 13.27
N ASN A 124 13.56 -14.97 12.48
CA ASN A 124 14.92 -14.43 12.29
C ASN A 124 15.50 -13.80 13.55
N ARG A 125 14.64 -13.31 14.45
CA ARG A 125 15.03 -12.70 15.72
C ARG A 125 15.11 -13.70 16.87
N ARG A 126 14.70 -14.96 16.63
CA ARG A 126 14.57 -16.01 17.66
C ARG A 126 13.69 -15.58 18.83
N VAL A 127 12.64 -14.82 18.53
CA VAL A 127 11.62 -14.41 19.50
C VAL A 127 10.38 -15.25 19.25
N THR A 128 9.83 -15.86 20.30
CA THR A 128 8.56 -16.60 20.24
C THR A 128 7.46 -15.74 20.82
N ASP A 129 6.39 -15.58 20.06
CA ASP A 129 5.19 -14.87 20.50
C ASP A 129 4.05 -15.90 20.65
N PRO A 130 3.49 -16.07 21.86
CA PRO A 130 2.40 -17.03 22.09
C PRO A 130 1.12 -16.70 21.30
N ASP A 131 0.91 -15.45 20.91
CA ASP A 131 -0.27 -15.01 20.15
C ASP A 131 -0.09 -15.16 18.63
N CYS A 132 1.12 -15.49 18.18
CA CYS A 132 1.39 -15.70 16.76
C CYS A 132 1.04 -17.13 16.35
N PRO A 133 0.08 -17.34 15.42
CA PRO A 133 -0.36 -18.68 15.03
C PRO A 133 0.73 -19.51 14.32
N LEU A 134 1.82 -18.86 13.87
CA LEU A 134 2.95 -19.50 13.22
C LEU A 134 4.12 -19.79 14.19
N CYS A 135 4.08 -19.26 15.42
CA CYS A 135 5.07 -19.57 16.45
C CYS A 135 4.69 -20.88 17.15
N THR A 136 5.59 -21.86 17.15
CA THR A 136 5.39 -23.09 17.93
C THR A 136 5.89 -22.85 19.37
N PRO A 137 5.02 -22.93 20.40
CA PRO A 137 5.47 -22.82 21.78
C PRO A 137 6.36 -24.02 22.13
N GLY A 138 7.60 -23.76 22.55
CA GLY A 138 8.57 -24.78 22.95
C GLY A 138 9.48 -25.32 21.85
N GLY A 139 9.36 -24.84 20.61
CA GLY A 139 10.28 -25.20 19.53
C GLY A 139 11.64 -24.53 19.71
N VAL A 140 12.60 -25.22 20.32
CA VAL A 140 14.02 -24.84 20.18
C VAL A 140 14.35 -24.91 18.68
N PRO A 141 14.73 -23.81 18.02
CA PRO A 141 15.01 -23.85 16.59
C PRO A 141 16.22 -24.77 16.37
N PRO A 142 16.18 -25.71 15.42
CA PRO A 142 17.36 -26.50 15.07
C PRO A 142 18.50 -25.54 14.68
N PRO A 143 19.75 -25.85 15.05
CA PRO A 143 20.87 -24.96 14.77
C PRO A 143 20.94 -24.67 13.27
N SER A 144 20.89 -23.37 12.97
CA SER A 144 20.93 -22.77 11.63
C SER A 144 21.99 -23.44 10.75
N ARG A 145 21.57 -24.37 9.89
CA ARG A 145 22.32 -24.67 8.68
C ARG A 145 22.12 -23.51 7.72
N LYS A 146 23.23 -22.85 7.37
CA LYS A 146 23.31 -21.93 6.25
C LYS A 146 23.10 -22.73 4.97
N GLU A 147 21.86 -23.00 4.60
CA GLU A 147 21.53 -23.51 3.27
C GLU A 147 20.76 -22.43 2.53
N SER A 148 21.48 -21.77 1.64
CA SER A 148 20.98 -21.30 0.36
C SER A 148 21.88 -21.96 -0.68
N PRO A 149 21.38 -22.37 -1.86
CA PRO A 149 20.55 -21.49 -2.67
C PRO A 149 19.45 -22.14 -3.55
N MET A 150 18.42 -21.33 -3.83
CA MET A 150 17.91 -21.08 -5.19
C MET A 150 17.59 -22.30 -6.09
N GLU A 151 16.36 -22.82 -5.98
CA GLU A 151 15.74 -23.58 -7.07
C GLU A 151 14.80 -22.65 -7.86
N SER A 152 15.30 -22.19 -9.01
CA SER A 152 14.48 -21.72 -10.12
C SER A 152 13.96 -22.95 -10.89
N PRO A 153 12.68 -23.02 -11.30
CA PRO A 153 12.24 -24.06 -12.22
C PRO A 153 12.89 -23.82 -13.59
N GLN A 154 13.81 -24.71 -13.98
CA GLN A 154 14.31 -24.81 -15.35
C GLN A 154 13.33 -25.64 -16.17
N ASP A 155 12.61 -24.97 -17.06
CA ASP A 155 11.90 -25.57 -18.16
C ASP A 155 12.92 -26.09 -19.18
N SER A 156 12.79 -27.35 -19.57
CA SER A 156 13.72 -28.06 -20.44
C SER A 156 13.36 -27.85 -21.91
N GLN A 157 14.26 -27.24 -22.68
CA GLN A 157 14.35 -27.50 -24.12
C GLN A 157 15.80 -27.85 -24.49
N PRO A 158 16.02 -28.85 -25.37
CA PRO A 158 17.35 -29.22 -25.80
C PRO A 158 17.82 -28.38 -27.00
N ALA A 159 19.13 -28.15 -27.01
CA ALA A 159 19.87 -27.37 -27.98
C ALA A 159 20.20 -28.14 -29.27
N SER A 160 20.16 -27.43 -30.39
CA SER A 160 21.16 -27.48 -31.48
C SER A 160 20.94 -26.24 -32.35
N GLY A 161 21.90 -25.46 -32.85
CA GLY A 161 23.35 -25.46 -32.75
C GLY A 161 23.88 -24.24 -33.54
N ARG A 162 25.15 -23.90 -33.29
CA ARG A 162 26.10 -23.17 -34.17
C ARG A 162 25.72 -21.77 -34.72
N THR A 163 26.53 -20.80 -34.26
CA THR A 163 27.00 -19.50 -34.82
C THR A 163 27.13 -19.41 -36.37
N PRO A 164 27.32 -18.24 -37.05
CA PRO A 164 27.75 -16.90 -36.56
C PRO A 164 27.12 -15.63 -37.25
N ARG A 165 27.35 -14.48 -36.63
CA ARG A 165 27.66 -13.11 -37.16
C ARG A 165 27.64 -12.86 -38.69
N ARG A 166 26.75 -11.95 -39.17
CA ARG A 166 26.93 -11.01 -40.32
C ARG A 166 25.74 -10.00 -40.36
N SER A 167 25.92 -8.73 -40.01
CA SER A 167 25.92 -7.52 -40.88
C SER A 167 24.96 -7.48 -42.10
N HIS A 168 24.11 -6.44 -42.08
CA HIS A 168 23.60 -5.56 -43.15
C HIS A 168 22.69 -6.08 -44.28
N GLU A 169 21.93 -5.13 -44.83
CA GLU A 169 21.05 -5.10 -46.02
C GLU A 169 19.57 -5.45 -45.74
N GLU A 170 18.61 -4.52 -45.91
CA GLU A 170 18.19 -3.75 -47.10
C GLU A 170 17.33 -4.59 -48.05
N SER A 171 16.25 -3.97 -48.55
CA SER A 171 15.26 -4.46 -49.53
C SER A 171 14.03 -5.16 -48.92
N GLN A 172 12.81 -5.03 -49.42
CA GLN A 172 12.25 -4.27 -50.54
C GLN A 172 10.73 -4.34 -50.43
N GLU A 173 10.08 -3.30 -50.96
CA GLU A 173 8.65 -3.23 -51.28
C GLU A 173 8.25 -4.35 -52.25
N VAL A 174 7.04 -4.90 -52.11
CA VAL A 174 6.29 -5.47 -53.24
C VAL A 174 4.83 -5.03 -53.11
N GLU A 175 4.45 -4.20 -54.07
CA GLU A 175 3.12 -3.76 -54.40
C GLU A 175 2.27 -4.94 -54.91
N GLY A 176 0.99 -4.93 -54.57
CA GLY A 176 -0.03 -5.84 -55.11
C GLY A 176 -1.25 -5.04 -55.51
N GLU A 177 -1.28 -4.64 -56.78
CA GLU A 177 -2.39 -4.00 -57.50
C GLU A 177 -3.63 -4.91 -57.52
N VAL A 178 -4.81 -4.36 -57.22
CA VAL A 178 -6.09 -4.82 -57.76
C VAL A 178 -6.96 -3.60 -58.07
N GLU A 179 -7.20 -3.38 -59.37
CA GLU A 179 -8.14 -2.41 -59.93
C GLU A 179 -9.60 -2.83 -59.70
N GLY A 180 -10.52 -1.86 -59.57
CA GLY A 180 -11.96 -2.15 -59.57
C GLY A 180 -12.92 -1.01 -59.18
N GLU A 181 -12.92 0.07 -59.96
CA GLU A 181 -14.08 0.93 -60.35
C GLU A 181 -14.93 1.75 -59.32
N LYS A 182 -14.84 3.10 -59.49
CA LYS A 182 -15.89 4.18 -59.60
C LYS A 182 -16.98 4.27 -58.50
N GLU A 183 -17.25 5.41 -57.82
CA GLU A 183 -17.62 6.76 -58.30
C GLU A 183 -17.74 7.75 -57.07
N PRO A 184 -18.22 9.02 -57.14
CA PRO A 184 -17.36 10.19 -57.00
C PRO A 184 -17.62 11.10 -55.76
N THR A 185 -16.55 11.85 -55.39
CA THR A 185 -16.49 13.18 -54.75
C THR A 185 -17.55 13.63 -53.73
N LEU A 186 -17.09 13.98 -52.52
CA LEU A 186 -17.38 15.29 -51.91
C LEU A 186 -16.31 15.68 -50.89
N ARG A 187 -15.82 16.91 -51.05
CA ARG A 187 -14.81 17.63 -50.23
C ARG A 187 -15.31 17.88 -48.81
N GLY A 188 -14.41 17.86 -47.84
CA GLY A 188 -14.63 18.45 -46.52
C GLY A 188 -13.38 18.40 -45.65
N ASP A 189 -12.80 19.57 -45.40
CA ASP A 189 -11.55 19.83 -44.69
C ASP A 189 -11.43 19.21 -43.29
N LEU A 190 -10.26 18.64 -42.99
CA LEU A 190 -9.84 18.28 -41.63
C LEU A 190 -8.84 19.32 -41.10
N PRO A 191 -9.11 20.00 -39.97
CA PRO A 191 -8.09 20.74 -39.27
C PRO A 191 -7.30 19.81 -38.33
N VAL A 192 -5.99 19.86 -38.51
CA VAL A 192 -4.97 19.36 -37.59
C VAL A 192 -5.08 20.13 -36.26
N GLY A 193 -5.51 19.44 -35.20
CA GLY A 193 -5.64 19.99 -33.84
C GLY A 193 -4.59 19.42 -32.89
N HIS A 194 -3.48 20.15 -32.74
CA HIS A 194 -2.41 19.87 -31.79
C HIS A 194 -2.88 19.86 -30.31
N ARG A 195 -2.35 18.89 -29.56
CA ARG A 195 -2.13 18.83 -28.09
C ARG A 195 -2.63 20.04 -27.26
N ALA A 196 -3.76 19.88 -26.59
CA ALA A 196 -4.09 20.64 -25.39
C ALA A 196 -3.70 19.83 -24.14
N ARG A 197 -2.41 19.88 -23.76
CA ARG A 197 -1.97 19.59 -22.39
C ARG A 197 -1.68 20.95 -21.75
N ASN A 198 -2.33 21.26 -20.64
CA ASN A 198 -2.20 22.46 -19.78
C ASN A 198 -3.42 23.40 -19.76
N SER A 199 -4.63 22.88 -19.59
CA SER A 199 -5.71 23.70 -19.02
C SER A 199 -5.45 23.88 -17.51
N PRO A 200 -5.58 25.09 -16.95
CA PRO A 200 -5.58 25.30 -15.50
C PRO A 200 -6.65 24.43 -14.83
N PRO A 201 -6.38 23.84 -13.65
CA PRO A 201 -7.35 23.02 -12.96
C PRO A 201 -8.64 23.82 -12.72
N SER A 202 -9.79 23.20 -13.00
CA SER A 202 -11.06 23.89 -12.82
C SER A 202 -11.30 24.19 -11.34
N PRO A 203 -12.09 25.22 -10.97
CA PRO A 203 -12.51 25.45 -9.59
C PRO A 203 -13.16 24.22 -8.94
N ARG A 204 -13.71 23.30 -9.74
CA ARG A 204 -14.31 22.04 -9.30
C ARG A 204 -13.26 20.98 -8.97
N ASP A 205 -12.13 20.96 -9.68
CA ASP A 205 -10.96 20.11 -9.37
C ASP A 205 -10.23 20.60 -8.11
N LEU A 206 -10.23 21.93 -7.88
CA LEU A 206 -9.77 22.53 -6.63
C LEU A 206 -10.73 22.22 -5.47
N ALA A 207 -12.04 22.15 -5.73
CA ALA A 207 -13.05 21.74 -4.75
C ALA A 207 -13.03 20.23 -4.45
N ALA A 208 -12.54 19.37 -5.35
CA ALA A 208 -12.36 17.93 -5.08
C ALA A 208 -11.19 17.66 -4.11
N THR A 209 -10.29 18.62 -3.94
CA THR A 209 -9.30 18.65 -2.85
C THR A 209 -9.78 19.39 -1.60
N ALA A 210 -11.05 19.79 -1.54
CA ALA A 210 -11.61 20.53 -0.41
C ALA A 210 -11.78 19.62 0.81
N HIS A 211 -10.72 19.57 1.62
CA HIS A 211 -10.80 19.30 3.04
C HIS A 211 -11.71 20.34 3.71
N SER A 212 -12.26 20.04 4.89
CA SER A 212 -13.20 20.94 5.57
C SER A 212 -12.65 22.37 5.71
N LEU A 213 -13.54 23.35 5.75
CA LEU A 213 -13.16 24.76 5.91
C LEU A 213 -12.25 25.00 7.14
N PRO A 214 -12.46 24.34 8.31
CA PRO A 214 -11.53 24.39 9.43
C PRO A 214 -10.12 23.86 9.11
N ALA A 215 -10.02 22.69 8.46
CA ALA A 215 -8.73 22.12 8.06
C ALA A 215 -7.98 23.07 7.12
N HIS A 216 -8.68 23.67 6.16
CA HIS A 216 -8.11 24.61 5.21
C HIS A 216 -7.54 25.85 5.92
N ARG A 217 -8.31 26.41 6.87
CA ARG A 217 -7.88 27.57 7.69
C ARG A 217 -6.61 27.27 8.49
N LEU A 218 -6.51 26.09 9.10
CA LEU A 218 -5.31 25.68 9.85
C LEU A 218 -4.07 25.56 8.96
N VAL A 219 -4.22 24.95 7.77
CA VAL A 219 -3.11 24.76 6.83
C VAL A 219 -2.66 26.09 6.23
N GLU A 220 -3.58 26.99 5.85
CA GLU A 220 -3.21 28.33 5.36
C GLU A 220 -2.60 29.20 6.46
N ALA A 221 -3.12 29.15 7.69
CA ALA A 221 -2.52 29.84 8.83
C ALA A 221 -1.07 29.36 9.06
N PHE A 222 -0.83 28.05 9.01
CA PHE A 222 0.52 27.51 9.06
C PHE A 222 1.39 28.02 7.91
N ALA A 223 0.91 27.98 6.67
CA ALA A 223 1.67 28.42 5.50
C ALA A 223 2.08 29.90 5.60
N ALA A 224 1.22 30.74 6.16
CA ALA A 224 1.49 32.16 6.41
C ALA A 224 2.59 32.40 7.47
N THR A 225 2.79 31.48 8.43
CA THR A 225 3.87 31.61 9.43
C THR A 225 5.27 31.30 8.89
N ARG A 226 5.39 30.68 7.71
CA ARG A 226 6.70 30.27 7.16
C ARG A 226 7.33 31.40 6.33
N PRO A 227 8.65 31.67 6.46
CA PRO A 227 9.33 32.70 5.68
C PRO A 227 9.23 32.50 4.16
N ARG A 228 9.10 31.24 3.73
CA ARG A 228 8.79 30.86 2.34
C ARG A 228 7.56 29.96 2.37
N ARG A 229 6.56 30.29 1.56
CA ARG A 229 5.34 29.48 1.45
C ARG A 229 5.71 28.06 1.01
N PRO A 230 5.27 27.01 1.73
CA PRO A 230 5.52 25.64 1.32
C PRO A 230 4.94 25.36 -0.09
N PRO A 231 5.54 24.44 -0.88
CA PRO A 231 5.01 24.09 -2.19
C PRO A 231 3.55 23.62 -2.13
N THR A 232 2.72 23.98 -3.12
CA THR A 232 1.29 23.64 -3.15
C THR A 232 1.02 22.15 -2.96
N ARG A 233 1.86 21.27 -3.54
CA ARG A 233 1.77 19.80 -3.40
C ARG A 233 1.90 19.31 -1.94
N VAL A 234 2.60 20.07 -1.09
CA VAL A 234 2.77 19.76 0.33
C VAL A 234 1.49 20.15 1.08
N LEU A 235 0.99 21.37 0.83
CA LEU A 235 -0.25 21.86 1.43
C LEU A 235 -1.46 20.99 1.06
N ALA A 236 -1.54 20.56 -0.21
CA ALA A 236 -2.59 19.67 -0.70
C ALA A 236 -2.59 18.28 -0.03
N LYS A 237 -1.41 17.80 0.45
CA LYS A 237 -1.30 16.55 1.21
C LYS A 237 -1.63 16.73 2.69
N LEU A 238 -1.33 17.89 3.27
CA LEU A 238 -1.62 18.17 4.69
C LEU A 238 -3.11 18.35 4.95
N GLY A 239 -3.85 18.98 4.04
CA GLY A 239 -5.28 19.25 4.19
C GLY A 239 -6.10 18.02 4.62
N PRO A 240 -6.07 16.90 3.86
CA PRO A 240 -6.78 15.68 4.24
C PRO A 240 -6.34 15.06 5.57
N LEU A 241 -5.05 15.16 5.92
CA LEU A 241 -4.54 14.60 7.20
C LEU A 241 -5.03 15.43 8.40
N VAL A 242 -5.08 16.76 8.25
CA VAL A 242 -5.67 17.65 9.27
C VAL A 242 -7.17 17.40 9.39
N ASP A 243 -7.85 17.19 8.26
CA ASP A 243 -9.29 16.89 8.21
C ASP A 243 -9.63 15.58 8.92
N GLU A 244 -8.83 14.52 8.70
CA GLU A 244 -8.96 13.23 9.37
C GLU A 244 -8.81 13.36 10.89
N LEU A 245 -7.80 14.11 11.37
CA LEU A 245 -7.62 14.34 12.80
C LEU A 245 -8.73 15.21 13.41
N LEU A 246 -9.26 16.19 12.68
CA LEU A 246 -10.43 16.96 13.14
C LEU A 246 -11.68 16.08 13.24
N ALA A 247 -11.85 15.11 12.34
CA ALA A 247 -12.94 14.15 12.40
C ALA A 247 -12.82 13.16 13.59
N GLU A 248 -11.62 13.00 14.15
CA GLU A 248 -11.32 12.28 15.39
C GLU A 248 -11.40 13.19 16.64
N ASP A 249 -12.05 14.35 16.54
CA ASP A 249 -12.23 15.33 17.62
C ASP A 249 -10.92 15.91 18.21
N TRP A 250 -9.84 15.97 17.42
CA TRP A 250 -8.60 16.60 17.87
C TRP A 250 -8.76 18.13 18.05
N PRO A 251 -8.28 18.72 19.16
CA PRO A 251 -8.37 20.16 19.38
C PRO A 251 -7.62 20.96 18.31
N PRO A 252 -8.25 21.98 17.67
CA PRO A 252 -7.62 22.78 16.61
C PRO A 252 -6.31 23.47 17.04
N ASP A 253 -6.22 23.93 18.28
CA ASP A 253 -5.03 24.60 18.82
C ASP A 253 -3.82 23.64 18.89
N LEU A 254 -4.10 22.38 19.21
CA LEU A 254 -3.10 21.33 19.29
C LEU A 254 -2.62 20.92 17.89
N LEU A 255 -3.53 20.84 16.91
CA LEU A 255 -3.17 20.63 15.51
C LEU A 255 -2.34 21.79 14.95
N ALA A 256 -2.62 23.04 15.34
CA ALA A 256 -1.80 24.19 14.97
C ALA A 256 -0.38 24.10 15.56
N ALA A 257 -0.24 23.64 16.81
CA ALA A 257 1.07 23.39 17.43
C ALA A 257 1.83 22.22 16.77
N ALA A 258 1.11 21.16 16.39
CA ALA A 258 1.65 20.04 15.64
C ALA A 258 2.16 20.46 14.25
N LEU A 259 1.41 21.29 13.52
CA LEU A 259 1.81 21.80 12.20
C LEU A 259 3.11 22.60 12.27
N ARG A 260 3.26 23.48 13.28
CA ARG A 260 4.51 24.21 13.51
C ARG A 260 5.68 23.26 13.79
N THR A 261 5.50 22.34 14.74
CA THR A 261 6.52 21.35 15.12
C THR A 261 6.94 20.48 13.93
N TRP A 262 5.98 20.02 13.12
CA TRP A 262 6.23 19.26 11.91
C TRP A 262 7.01 20.08 10.87
N GLY A 263 6.62 21.34 10.65
CA GLY A 263 7.27 22.24 9.72
C GLY A 263 8.72 22.56 10.11
N ASP A 264 9.01 22.69 11.40
CA ASP A 264 10.38 22.91 11.92
C ASP A 264 11.27 21.68 11.76
N LYS A 265 10.71 20.47 11.87
CA LYS A 265 11.43 19.22 11.64
C LYS A 265 11.67 18.92 10.14
N GLY A 266 10.94 19.57 9.23
CA GLY A 266 11.09 19.38 7.78
C GLY A 266 10.76 17.96 7.30
N LEU A 267 9.81 17.29 7.96
CA LEU A 267 9.43 15.90 7.67
C LEU A 267 8.49 15.79 6.46
N ASP A 268 8.35 14.57 5.94
CA ASP A 268 7.32 14.28 4.93
C ASP A 268 5.91 14.51 5.52
N PRO A 269 4.92 14.99 4.73
CA PRO A 269 3.55 15.20 5.21
C PRO A 269 2.93 13.96 5.83
N ALA A 270 3.26 12.75 5.37
CA ALA A 270 2.73 11.50 5.93
C ALA A 270 3.15 11.27 7.39
N ALA A 271 4.19 11.95 7.87
CA ALA A 271 4.61 11.89 9.27
C ALA A 271 3.79 12.82 10.20
N PHE A 272 2.90 13.65 9.65
CA PHE A 272 2.14 14.64 10.42
C PHE A 272 1.29 14.03 11.54
N PRO A 273 0.52 12.92 11.35
CA PRO A 273 -0.23 12.31 12.44
C PRO A 273 0.64 11.86 13.62
N SER A 274 1.84 11.33 13.33
CA SER A 274 2.79 10.94 14.37
C SER A 274 3.33 12.14 15.15
N VAL A 275 3.57 13.28 14.48
CA VAL A 275 3.97 14.52 15.14
C VAL A 275 2.82 15.10 15.97
N ALA A 276 1.58 15.04 15.49
CA ALA A 276 0.40 15.44 16.26
C ALA A 276 0.28 14.63 17.55
N ASN A 277 0.43 13.31 17.46
CA ASN A 277 0.46 12.43 18.63
C ASN A 277 1.63 12.73 19.58
N GLU A 278 2.83 13.03 19.06
CA GLU A 278 3.96 13.45 19.88
C GLU A 278 3.65 14.75 20.65
N VAL A 279 3.05 15.75 19.98
CA VAL A 279 2.69 17.03 20.60
C VAL A 279 1.59 16.86 21.64
N ALA A 280 0.58 16.02 21.39
CA ALA A 280 -0.49 15.74 22.34
C ALA A 280 -0.01 15.03 23.61
N ASN A 281 0.89 14.06 23.46
CA ASN A 281 1.43 13.31 24.59
C ASN A 281 2.57 14.04 25.31
N ARG A 282 2.97 15.23 24.83
CA ARG A 282 3.96 16.05 25.50
C ARG A 282 3.28 16.69 26.72
N ALA A 283 3.55 16.14 27.90
CA ALA A 283 2.97 16.62 29.16
C ALA A 283 3.10 18.17 29.28
N PRO A 284 2.00 18.91 29.51
CA PRO A 284 1.99 20.38 29.54
C PRO A 284 2.76 21.02 30.71
N GLY A 285 3.57 20.25 31.45
CA GLY A 285 4.31 20.69 32.64
C GLY A 285 5.83 20.72 32.51
N THR A 286 6.41 20.43 31.33
CA THR A 286 7.88 20.56 31.13
C THR A 286 8.21 21.76 30.25
N GLY A 287 7.78 22.94 30.69
CA GLY A 287 8.28 24.21 30.17
C GLY A 287 9.80 24.26 30.30
N THR A 288 10.48 24.69 29.23
CA THR A 288 11.59 25.66 29.19
C THR A 288 12.63 25.70 30.33
N GLY A 289 12.85 24.60 31.04
CA GLY A 289 13.70 24.51 32.22
C GLY A 289 14.76 23.45 32.02
N SER A 290 15.97 23.90 31.69
CA SER A 290 17.23 23.15 31.68
C SER A 290 17.27 21.95 30.74
N ALA A 291 18.15 22.02 29.74
CA ALA A 291 18.60 20.85 29.01
C ALA A 291 18.88 19.73 30.02
N ARG A 292 18.06 18.67 29.98
CA ARG A 292 18.31 17.45 30.74
C ARG A 292 19.65 16.96 30.20
N PRO A 293 20.74 16.96 31.01
CA PRO A 293 22.06 16.64 30.49
C PRO A 293 21.96 15.29 29.80
N ALA A 294 22.48 15.23 28.57
CA ALA A 294 22.51 13.97 27.84
C ALA A 294 23.15 12.93 28.77
N THR A 295 22.65 11.70 28.77
CA THR A 295 23.19 10.62 29.60
C THR A 295 24.70 10.45 29.38
N THR A 296 25.21 10.90 28.23
CA THR A 296 26.63 11.07 27.94
C THR A 296 27.31 12.14 28.80
N ASP A 297 26.77 13.36 28.90
CA ASP A 297 27.35 14.43 29.74
C ASP A 297 27.33 14.06 31.22
N GLN A 298 26.27 13.40 31.68
CA GLN A 298 26.18 12.91 33.05
C GLN A 298 27.21 11.80 33.33
N ARG A 299 27.45 10.88 32.38
CA ARG A 299 28.51 9.87 32.48
C ARG A 299 29.90 10.49 32.42
N THR A 300 30.08 11.53 31.61
CA THR A 300 31.37 12.21 31.45
C THR A 300 31.71 13.01 32.71
N ALA A 301 30.75 13.73 33.28
CA ALA A 301 30.91 14.43 34.55
C ALA A 301 31.15 13.45 35.72
N ALA A 302 30.42 12.34 35.77
CA ALA A 302 30.65 11.30 36.78
C ALA A 302 32.04 10.66 36.64
N ALA A 303 32.49 10.37 35.41
CA ALA A 303 33.83 9.84 35.15
C ALA A 303 34.93 10.84 35.51
N GLN A 304 34.74 12.13 35.22
CA GLN A 304 35.67 13.18 35.61
C GLN A 304 35.73 13.36 37.14
N ALA A 305 34.58 13.32 37.83
CA ALA A 305 34.53 13.37 39.29
C ALA A 305 35.22 12.15 39.93
N LEU A 306 35.07 10.96 39.36
CA LEU A 306 35.76 9.75 39.82
C LEU A 306 37.27 9.85 39.61
N LYS A 307 37.70 10.42 38.48
CA LYS A 307 39.12 10.67 38.18
C LYS A 307 39.74 11.71 39.12
N ALA A 308 39.00 12.74 39.50
CA ALA A 308 39.44 13.72 40.50
C ALA A 308 39.66 13.06 41.87
N ARG A 309 38.72 12.22 42.32
CA ARG A 309 38.84 11.48 43.59
C ARG A 309 40.07 10.54 43.63
N TYR A 310 40.41 9.92 42.51
CA TYR A 310 41.62 9.09 42.42
C TYR A 310 42.92 9.89 42.38
N ARG A 311 42.87 11.17 41.98
CA ARG A 311 44.05 12.05 41.94
C ARG A 311 44.45 12.53 43.33
N ASP A 312 43.47 12.69 44.22
CA ASP A 312 43.67 13.15 45.60
C ASP A 312 43.88 12.00 46.59
N HIS A 313 43.86 10.74 46.14
CA HIS A 313 44.17 9.61 47.01
C HIS A 313 45.69 9.51 47.17
N PRO A 314 46.26 9.78 48.35
CA PRO A 314 47.69 9.65 48.56
C PRO A 314 48.06 8.20 48.30
N THR A 315 48.98 7.99 47.36
CA THR A 315 49.52 6.69 47.01
C THR A 315 50.10 6.08 48.28
N ASN A 316 49.36 5.14 48.87
CA ASN A 316 49.78 4.43 50.06
C ASN A 316 50.99 3.58 49.64
N GLN A 317 52.19 4.12 49.90
CA GLN A 317 53.43 3.40 49.65
C GLN A 317 53.39 2.10 50.46
N PRO A 318 53.65 0.94 49.83
CA PRO A 318 53.75 -0.30 50.57
C PRO A 318 54.94 -0.21 51.51
N THR A 319 54.66 -0.09 52.81
CA THR A 319 55.64 -0.30 53.86
C THR A 319 56.13 -1.75 53.77
N ASN A 320 57.33 -1.94 53.23
CA ASN A 320 58.13 -3.14 53.37
C ASN A 320 58.36 -3.41 54.87
N GLN A 321 57.55 -4.27 55.48
CA GLN A 321 57.90 -4.87 56.76
C GLN A 321 58.73 -6.13 56.50
N PRO A 322 59.94 -6.24 57.06
CA PRO A 322 60.73 -7.46 56.96
C PRO A 322 60.09 -8.58 57.78
N THR A 323 59.89 -9.71 57.11
CA THR A 323 59.48 -10.99 57.69
C THR A 323 60.48 -11.46 58.75
N SER A 324 60.04 -11.54 60.01
CA SER A 324 60.76 -12.24 61.08
C SER A 324 60.73 -13.76 60.87
N PRO A 325 61.79 -14.47 61.28
CA PRO A 325 62.02 -15.86 60.91
C PRO A 325 61.22 -16.86 61.76
N ILE A 326 60.88 -17.94 61.05
CA ILE A 326 60.38 -19.24 61.49
C ILE A 326 61.06 -19.71 62.79
N SER A 327 60.26 -19.92 63.84
CA SER A 327 60.68 -20.69 65.02
C SER A 327 59.99 -22.06 64.98
N GLN A 328 60.76 -23.07 64.58
CA GLN A 328 60.44 -24.50 64.74
C GLN A 328 60.44 -24.89 66.22
N ARG A 329 59.42 -25.63 66.67
CA ARG A 329 59.46 -26.58 67.81
C ARG A 329 58.52 -27.74 67.43
N GLN A 330 59.05 -28.91 67.04
CA GLN A 330 59.31 -30.10 67.87
C GLN A 330 58.09 -30.50 68.73
N ILE A 331 57.29 -31.49 68.28
CA ILE A 331 57.39 -32.96 68.53
C ILE A 331 57.21 -33.33 70.00
N THR A 332 56.09 -34.01 70.29
CA THR A 332 55.86 -35.27 71.06
C THR A 332 54.33 -35.35 71.26
N GLY A 333 53.58 -36.36 70.84
CA GLY A 333 53.71 -37.80 71.15
C GLY A 333 52.66 -38.16 72.22
N GLY A 334 51.79 -39.15 71.96
CA GLY A 334 50.94 -39.72 73.02
C GLY A 334 49.62 -40.34 72.57
N ASN A 335 49.64 -41.67 72.40
CA ASN A 335 48.48 -42.57 72.37
C ASN A 335 47.62 -42.48 73.64
N SER A 336 46.31 -42.67 73.49
CA SER A 336 45.57 -43.84 74.03
C SER A 336 44.11 -43.81 73.59
#